data_AF-A0A7V3I8F1-F1
#
_entry.id   AF-A0A7V3I8F1-F1
#
_cell.length_a   1.000
_cell.length_b   1.000
_cell.length_c   1.000
_cell.angle_alpha   90.00
_cell.angle_beta   90.00
_cell.angle_gamma   90.00
#
_symmetry.space_group_name_H-M   'P 1'
#
loop_
_entity.id
_entity.type
_entity.pdbx_description
1 polymer ?
#
loop_
_entity_poly.entity_id
_entity_poly.type
_entity_poly.pdbx_seq_one_letter_code
_entity_poly.pdbx_strand_id
1 'polypeptide(L)'
;MTLIDYIRRNGYVPINEAMTIATQIADALDCCHSLGIVHRDVKPANIIIGRSRAGGISAILVGFGIVKKLDVRVTIDGNILGTPYYMSPEQVKGEPLDGRSDQYSLAISLWEMLTGRVTFEGKTAWDVMYKHVHDPPGPLKIPTLSYDDPRYARIDSALRKALSKDRKARFSSCTEFIRAANGDPA
;
A
#
# COMPACT_ATOMS: atom_id res chain seq x y z
N MET A 1 -5.21 -11.50 13.46
CA MET A 1 -5.54 -10.09 13.79
C MET A 1 -5.42 -9.26 12.51
N THR A 2 -5.98 -8.06 12.43
CA THR A 2 -5.70 -7.19 11.27
C THR A 2 -4.28 -6.64 11.34
N LEU A 3 -3.69 -6.34 10.19
CA LEU A 3 -2.36 -5.75 10.11
C LEU A 3 -2.36 -4.33 10.69
N ILE A 4 -3.44 -3.56 10.53
CA ILE A 4 -3.56 -2.24 11.16
C ILE A 4 -3.54 -2.32 12.69
N ASP A 5 -4.19 -3.33 13.28
CA ASP A 5 -4.14 -3.53 14.74
C ASP A 5 -2.73 -3.88 15.21
N TYR A 6 -1.99 -4.66 14.41
CA TYR A 6 -0.60 -4.95 14.70
C TYR A 6 0.26 -3.69 14.66
N ILE A 7 0.15 -2.87 13.61
CA ILE A 7 0.92 -1.61 13.48
C ILE A 7 0.60 -0.67 14.63
N ARG A 8 -0.68 -0.51 15.01
CA ARG A 8 -1.07 0.34 16.15
C ARG A 8 -0.49 -0.13 17.49
N ARG A 9 -0.34 -1.45 17.68
CA ARG A 9 0.18 -2.03 18.93
C ARG A 9 1.71 -1.99 19.00
N ASN A 10 2.39 -2.18 17.87
CA ASN A 10 3.85 -2.35 17.82
C ASN A 10 4.59 -1.15 17.23
N GLY A 11 3.86 -0.17 16.70
CA GLY A 11 4.40 0.97 15.97
C GLY A 11 4.65 0.67 14.49
N TYR A 12 5.36 -0.41 14.18
CA TYR A 12 5.73 -0.80 12.81
C TYR A 12 5.90 -2.32 12.71
N VAL A 13 6.08 -2.83 11.50
CA VAL A 13 6.37 -4.22 11.19
C VAL A 13 7.86 -4.36 10.87
N PRO A 14 8.59 -5.33 11.46
CA PRO A 14 9.97 -5.60 11.10
C PRO A 14 10.12 -5.87 9.60
N ILE A 15 11.18 -5.36 8.98
CA ILE A 15 11.37 -5.36 7.52
C ILE A 15 11.13 -6.74 6.89
N ASN A 16 11.73 -7.79 7.45
CA ASN A 16 11.60 -9.14 6.91
C ASN A 16 10.15 -9.66 6.95
N GLU A 17 9.41 -9.34 8.02
CA GLU A 17 7.99 -9.69 8.14
C GLU A 17 7.16 -8.85 7.17
N ALA A 18 7.41 -7.54 7.07
CA ALA A 18 6.72 -6.63 6.16
C ALA A 18 6.87 -7.08 4.70
N MET A 19 8.08 -7.47 4.29
CA MET A 19 8.34 -8.02 2.96
C MET A 19 7.65 -9.36 2.75
N THR A 20 7.67 -10.26 3.73
CA THR A 20 6.98 -11.56 3.64
C THR A 20 5.46 -11.39 3.47
N ILE A 21 4.86 -10.46 4.22
CA ILE A 21 3.45 -10.10 4.07
C ILE A 21 3.23 -9.51 2.67
N ALA A 22 4.03 -8.52 2.27
CA ALA A 22 3.87 -7.83 0.99
C ALA A 22 3.97 -8.79 -0.20
N THR A 23 4.87 -9.78 -0.16
CA THR A 23 4.98 -10.84 -1.18
C THR A 23 3.69 -11.64 -1.29
N GLN A 24 3.15 -12.14 -0.18
CA GLN A 24 1.89 -12.91 -0.18
C GLN A 24 0.72 -12.10 -0.73
N ILE A 25 0.65 -10.81 -0.40
CA ILE A 25 -0.40 -9.91 -0.89
C ILE A 25 -0.21 -9.57 -2.37
N ALA A 26 1.02 -9.36 -2.83
CA ALA A 26 1.33 -9.13 -4.23
C ALA A 26 0.94 -10.33 -5.11
N ASP A 27 1.27 -11.55 -4.67
CA ASP A 27 0.89 -12.79 -5.37
C ASP A 27 -0.64 -12.91 -5.50
N ALA A 28 -1.37 -12.64 -4.42
CA ALA A 28 -2.84 -12.67 -4.42
C ALA A 28 -3.44 -11.61 -5.38
N LEU A 29 -2.88 -10.39 -5.38
CA LEU A 29 -3.33 -9.31 -6.25
C LEU A 29 -3.09 -9.64 -7.72
N ASP A 30 -1.87 -10.07 -8.09
CA ASP A 30 -1.56 -10.40 -9.48
C ASP A 30 -2.37 -11.60 -9.99
N CYS A 31 -2.67 -12.58 -9.13
CA CYS A 31 -3.61 -13.66 -9.44
C CYS A 31 -5.00 -13.10 -9.80
N CYS A 32 -5.54 -12.18 -9.01
CA CYS A 32 -6.81 -11.53 -9.34
C CYS A 32 -6.73 -10.66 -10.60
N HIS A 33 -5.63 -9.93 -10.80
CA HIS A 33 -5.43 -9.08 -11.98
C HIS A 33 -5.40 -9.91 -13.27
N SER A 34 -4.85 -11.13 -13.22
CA SER A 34 -4.87 -12.07 -14.36
C SER A 34 -6.29 -12.49 -14.77
N LEU A 35 -7.26 -12.38 -13.86
CA LEU A 35 -8.69 -12.62 -14.08
C LEU A 35 -9.47 -11.34 -14.38
N GLY A 36 -8.80 -10.19 -14.54
CA GLY A 36 -9.43 -8.89 -14.77
C GLY A 36 -10.08 -8.28 -13.53
N ILE A 37 -9.77 -8.79 -12.33
CA ILE A 37 -10.36 -8.33 -11.07
C ILE A 37 -9.37 -7.40 -10.36
N VAL A 38 -9.79 -6.16 -10.10
CA VAL A 38 -9.02 -5.17 -9.32
C VAL A 38 -9.64 -5.05 -7.92
N HIS A 39 -8.82 -5.11 -6.86
CA HIS A 39 -9.28 -5.09 -5.46
C HIS A 39 -9.82 -3.73 -5.02
N ARG A 40 -9.14 -2.63 -5.38
CA ARG A 40 -9.50 -1.21 -5.17
C ARG A 40 -9.46 -0.69 -3.73
N ASP A 41 -9.36 -1.55 -2.73
CA ASP A 41 -9.28 -1.17 -1.31
C ASP A 41 -8.13 -1.87 -0.57
N VAL A 42 -6.93 -1.91 -1.15
CA VAL A 42 -5.75 -2.53 -0.50
C VAL A 42 -5.25 -1.62 0.62
N LYS A 43 -5.28 -2.09 1.87
CA LYS A 43 -4.80 -1.37 3.06
C LYS A 43 -4.59 -2.32 4.23
N PRO A 44 -3.81 -1.94 5.27
CA PRO A 44 -3.58 -2.81 6.43
C PRO A 44 -4.85 -3.25 7.18
N ALA A 45 -5.93 -2.47 7.13
CA ALA A 45 -7.21 -2.87 7.73
C ALA A 45 -7.86 -4.07 7.03
N ASN A 46 -7.53 -4.30 5.75
CA ASN A 46 -8.05 -5.39 4.93
C ASN A 46 -7.05 -6.56 4.81
N ILE A 47 -5.94 -6.53 5.57
CA ILE A 47 -4.96 -7.62 5.60
C ILE A 47 -5.04 -8.29 6.96
N ILE A 48 -5.37 -9.58 6.97
CA ILE A 48 -5.36 -10.40 8.19
C ILE A 48 -4.02 -11.11 8.28
N ILE A 49 -3.35 -10.96 9.42
CA ILE A 49 -2.10 -11.66 9.72
C ILE A 49 -2.28 -12.70 10.82
N GLY A 50 -1.49 -13.77 10.71
CA GLY A 50 -1.41 -14.87 11.67
C GLY A 50 -0.13 -15.69 11.49
N ARG A 51 -0.10 -16.86 12.14
CA ARG A 51 0.98 -17.84 11.97
C ARG A 51 0.48 -18.99 11.07
N SER A 52 1.28 -19.34 10.08
CA SER A 52 1.08 -20.55 9.29
C SER A 52 1.34 -21.80 10.13
N ARG A 53 0.89 -22.96 9.63
CA ARG A 53 1.20 -24.25 10.28
C ARG A 53 2.70 -24.55 10.39
N ALA A 54 3.51 -23.98 9.49
CA ALA A 54 4.97 -24.08 9.50
C ALA A 54 5.65 -23.02 10.39
N GLY A 55 4.89 -22.19 11.12
CA GLY A 55 5.42 -21.17 12.04
C GLY A 55 5.76 -19.82 11.41
N GLY A 56 5.87 -19.73 10.07
CA GLY A 56 6.05 -18.48 9.35
C GLY A 56 4.83 -17.55 9.40
N ILE A 57 5.00 -16.26 9.17
CA ILE A 57 3.88 -15.30 9.09
C ILE A 57 3.01 -15.61 7.87
N SER A 58 1.69 -15.60 8.06
CA SER A 58 0.71 -15.73 6.98
C SER A 58 -0.13 -14.47 6.90
N ALA A 59 -0.32 -13.96 5.69
CA ALA A 59 -1.12 -12.80 5.38
C ALA A 59 -2.21 -13.17 4.37
N ILE A 60 -3.44 -12.76 4.65
CA ILE A 60 -4.59 -12.96 3.76
C ILE A 60 -5.21 -11.60 3.47
N LEU A 61 -5.33 -11.26 2.19
CA LEU A 61 -6.09 -10.11 1.74
C LEU A 61 -7.58 -10.46 1.78
N VAL A 62 -8.37 -9.66 2.50
CA VAL A 62 -9.83 -9.76 2.56
C VAL A 62 -10.47 -8.48 2.01
N GLY A 63 -11.78 -8.51 1.79
CA GLY A 63 -12.50 -7.32 1.29
C GLY A 63 -12.57 -7.22 -0.24
N PHE A 64 -12.29 -8.32 -0.95
CA PHE A 64 -12.67 -8.46 -2.36
C PHE A 64 -14.20 -8.39 -2.47
N GLY A 65 -14.74 -7.25 -2.90
CA GLY A 65 -16.18 -6.97 -2.93
C GLY A 65 -16.61 -6.29 -1.63
N ILE A 66 -17.13 -5.07 -1.66
CA ILE A 66 -18.26 -4.63 -2.47
C ILE A 66 -17.83 -3.40 -3.26
N VAL A 67 -18.30 -3.28 -4.51
CA VAL A 67 -18.27 -2.04 -5.31
C VAL A 67 -19.02 -0.94 -4.54
N LYS A 68 -18.40 -0.38 -3.50
CA LYS A 68 -18.77 0.92 -3.01
C LYS A 68 -18.24 1.86 -4.08
N LYS A 69 -19.17 2.47 -4.84
CA LYS A 69 -18.94 3.85 -5.28
C LYS A 69 -18.23 4.53 -4.12
N LEU A 70 -17.04 5.07 -4.36
CA LEU A 70 -16.25 5.85 -3.40
C LEU A 70 -17.21 6.55 -2.45
N ASP A 71 -17.47 5.94 -1.29
CA ASP A 71 -18.48 6.43 -0.34
C ASP A 71 -17.75 7.46 0.52
N VAL A 72 -17.04 8.37 -0.17
CA VAL A 72 -16.58 9.65 0.31
C VAL A 72 -17.86 10.44 0.52
N ARG A 73 -18.56 10.09 1.60
CA ARG A 73 -19.73 10.83 2.03
C ARG A 73 -19.22 12.15 2.57
N VAL A 74 -19.38 13.18 1.76
CA VAL A 74 -19.30 14.56 2.22
C VAL A 74 -20.50 14.75 3.15
N THR A 75 -20.27 14.90 4.44
CA THR A 75 -21.33 15.28 5.37
C THR A 75 -21.86 16.66 4.99
N ILE A 76 -23.05 17.01 5.47
CA ILE A 76 -23.68 18.32 5.21
C ILE A 76 -22.77 19.49 5.63
N ASP A 77 -21.84 19.24 6.57
CA ASP A 77 -20.82 20.19 7.05
C ASP A 77 -19.51 20.18 6.25
N GLY A 78 -19.46 19.48 5.10
CA GLY A 78 -18.27 19.39 4.24
C GLY A 78 -17.20 18.40 4.70
N ASN A 79 -17.41 17.66 5.78
CA ASN A 79 -16.45 16.66 6.26
C ASN A 79 -16.58 15.36 5.47
N ILE A 80 -15.49 14.91 4.88
CA ILE A 80 -15.43 13.59 4.24
C ILE A 80 -15.35 12.52 5.34
N LEU A 81 -16.29 11.57 5.36
CA LEU A 81 -16.24 10.41 6.25
C LEU A 81 -15.21 9.38 5.75
N GLY A 82 -14.13 9.21 6.51
CA GLY A 82 -13.00 8.32 6.18
C GLY A 82 -11.91 9.01 5.36
N THR A 83 -10.64 8.80 5.71
CA THR A 83 -9.54 9.47 5.03
C THR A 83 -8.92 8.57 3.94
N PRO A 84 -8.70 9.08 2.71
CA PRO A 84 -8.35 8.28 1.53
C PRO A 84 -6.86 7.91 1.44
N TYR A 85 -6.24 7.55 2.56
CA TYR A 85 -4.77 7.40 2.69
C TYR A 85 -4.12 6.40 1.72
N TYR A 86 -4.88 5.47 1.14
CA TYR A 86 -4.35 4.42 0.27
C TYR A 86 -4.86 4.54 -1.17
N MET A 87 -5.63 5.58 -1.51
CA MET A 87 -6.17 5.73 -2.86
C MET A 87 -5.09 6.06 -3.87
N SER A 88 -5.18 5.45 -5.04
CA SER A 88 -4.31 5.82 -6.17
C SER A 88 -4.74 7.15 -6.81
N PRO A 89 -3.83 7.86 -7.51
CA PRO A 89 -4.14 9.09 -8.24
C PRO A 89 -5.34 8.91 -9.19
N GLU A 90 -5.40 7.79 -9.90
CA GLU A 90 -6.48 7.47 -10.82
C GLU A 90 -7.82 7.18 -10.11
N GLN A 91 -7.80 6.63 -8.89
CA GLN A 91 -9.01 6.53 -8.06
C GLN A 91 -9.53 7.91 -7.64
N VAL A 92 -8.64 8.81 -7.20
CA VAL A 92 -9.00 10.18 -6.81
C VAL A 92 -9.60 10.94 -7.99
N LYS A 93 -9.05 10.74 -9.19
CA LYS A 93 -9.54 11.39 -10.43
C LYS A 93 -10.79 10.74 -11.04
N GLY A 94 -11.23 9.60 -10.52
CA GLY A 94 -12.34 8.85 -11.10
C GLY A 94 -12.03 8.25 -12.48
N GLU A 95 -10.76 7.99 -12.77
CA GLU A 95 -10.32 7.35 -14.01
C GLU A 95 -10.56 5.83 -13.97
N PRO A 96 -10.57 5.14 -15.12
CA PRO A 96 -10.59 3.68 -15.17
C PRO A 96 -9.41 3.08 -14.39
N LEU A 97 -9.70 2.06 -13.59
CA LEU A 97 -8.74 1.39 -12.71
C LEU A 97 -8.24 0.09 -13.35
N ASP A 98 -6.96 -0.19 -13.13
CA ASP A 98 -6.29 -1.44 -13.49
C ASP A 98 -5.49 -1.95 -12.27
N GLY A 99 -4.77 -3.07 -12.42
CA GLY A 99 -4.00 -3.67 -11.32
C GLY A 99 -2.94 -2.73 -10.70
N ARG A 100 -2.49 -1.71 -11.42
CA ARG A 100 -1.51 -0.73 -10.92
C ARG A 100 -2.12 0.21 -9.89
N SER A 101 -3.45 0.31 -9.81
CA SER A 101 -4.12 0.98 -8.70
C SER A 101 -3.91 0.23 -7.39
N ASP A 102 -4.05 -1.10 -7.41
CA ASP A 102 -3.77 -1.92 -6.23
C ASP A 102 -2.28 -1.91 -5.86
N GLN A 103 -1.38 -1.90 -6.86
CA GLN A 103 0.06 -1.77 -6.63
C GLN A 103 0.41 -0.47 -5.88
N TYR A 104 -0.23 0.65 -6.24
CA TYR A 104 -0.04 1.92 -5.54
C TYR A 104 -0.49 1.83 -4.08
N SER A 105 -1.68 1.28 -3.84
CA SER A 105 -2.23 1.07 -2.50
C SER A 105 -1.39 0.09 -1.66
N LEU A 106 -0.82 -0.96 -2.29
CA LEU A 106 0.15 -1.86 -1.67
C LEU A 106 1.44 -1.14 -1.31
N ALA A 107 1.93 -0.22 -2.14
CA ALA A 107 3.11 0.58 -1.83
C ALA A 107 2.90 1.51 -0.63
N ILE A 108 1.73 2.16 -0.51
CA ILE A 108 1.37 2.91 0.71
C ILE A 108 1.30 1.99 1.92
N SER A 109 0.68 0.81 1.77
CA SER A 109 0.57 -0.17 2.86
C SER A 109 1.95 -0.65 3.33
N LEU A 110 2.88 -0.93 2.41
CA LEU A 110 4.26 -1.29 2.72
C LEU A 110 5.01 -0.13 3.39
N TRP A 111 4.80 1.10 2.94
CA TRP A 111 5.34 2.28 3.60
C TRP A 111 4.89 2.36 5.07
N GLU A 112 3.59 2.18 5.33
CA GLU A 112 3.06 2.20 6.70
C GLU A 112 3.55 1.02 7.52
N MET A 113 3.65 -0.18 6.95
CA MET A 113 4.28 -1.32 7.63
C MET A 113 5.69 -0.97 8.10
N LEU A 114 6.52 -0.37 7.24
CA LEU A 114 7.93 -0.13 7.53
C LEU A 114 8.18 1.06 8.47
N THR A 115 7.27 2.03 8.52
CA THR A 115 7.49 3.31 9.21
C THR A 115 6.48 3.59 10.32
N GLY A 116 5.37 2.86 10.36
CA GLY A 116 4.23 3.11 11.26
C GLY A 116 3.32 4.26 10.85
N ARG A 117 3.61 4.94 9.72
CA ARG A 117 2.86 6.09 9.22
C ARG A 117 2.71 6.01 7.71
N VAL A 118 1.67 6.62 7.16
CA VAL A 118 1.54 6.79 5.71
C VAL A 118 2.40 7.94 5.21
N THR A 119 2.80 7.91 3.93
CA THR A 119 3.63 8.98 3.34
C THR A 119 2.85 10.28 3.08
N PHE A 120 1.53 10.21 2.89
CA PHE A 120 0.66 11.35 2.64
C PHE A 120 -0.32 11.57 3.80
N GLU A 121 0.05 12.45 4.73
CA GLU A 121 -0.81 12.89 5.84
C GLU A 121 -1.44 14.26 5.53
N GLY A 122 -2.61 14.57 6.11
CA GLY A 122 -3.31 15.83 5.87
C GLY A 122 -4.33 16.14 6.97
N LYS A 123 -4.76 17.40 7.08
CA LYS A 123 -5.77 17.82 8.07
C LYS A 123 -7.17 17.46 7.61
N THR A 124 -7.39 17.46 6.30
CA THR A 124 -8.63 17.07 5.65
C THR A 124 -8.41 15.92 4.68
N ALA A 125 -9.47 15.21 4.32
CA ALA A 125 -9.39 14.20 3.26
C ALA A 125 -9.04 14.81 1.90
N TRP A 126 -9.45 16.06 1.63
CA TRP A 126 -9.06 16.78 0.42
C TRP A 126 -7.55 16.99 0.35
N ASP A 127 -6.90 17.38 1.46
CA ASP A 127 -5.44 17.54 1.52
C ASP A 127 -4.74 16.23 1.15
N VAL A 128 -5.24 15.09 1.67
CA VAL A 128 -4.66 13.77 1.41
C VAL A 128 -4.86 13.37 -0.05
N MET A 129 -6.05 13.56 -0.62
CA MET A 129 -6.32 13.31 -2.05
C MET A 129 -5.44 14.17 -2.95
N TYR A 130 -5.31 15.46 -2.64
CA TYR A 130 -4.45 16.37 -3.37
C TYR A 130 -3.01 15.86 -3.39
N LYS A 131 -2.47 15.44 -2.24
CA LYS A 131 -1.12 14.87 -2.13
C LYS A 131 -0.97 13.58 -2.93
N HIS A 132 -1.97 12.71 -2.95
CA HIS A 132 -1.96 11.53 -3.79
C HIS A 132 -1.83 11.87 -5.27
N VAL A 133 -2.41 12.98 -5.73
CA VAL A 133 -2.34 13.39 -7.15
C VAL A 133 -1.08 14.20 -7.48
N HIS A 134 -0.61 15.06 -6.57
CA HIS A 134 0.36 16.10 -6.91
C HIS A 134 1.73 15.95 -6.23
N ASP A 135 1.78 15.51 -4.97
CA ASP A 135 3.00 15.60 -4.17
C ASP A 135 3.84 14.32 -4.27
N PRO A 136 5.17 14.40 -4.38
CA PRO A 136 6.02 13.22 -4.25
C PRO A 136 5.93 12.63 -2.83
N PRO A 137 6.18 11.32 -2.64
CA PRO A 137 6.26 10.74 -1.31
C PRO A 137 7.36 11.42 -0.49
N GLY A 138 7.11 11.58 0.81
CA GLY A 138 8.04 12.20 1.74
C GLY A 138 9.34 11.42 1.94
N PRO A 139 10.17 11.80 2.92
CA PRO A 139 11.35 11.01 3.28
C PRO A 139 10.93 9.69 3.94
N LEU A 140 11.47 8.57 3.44
CA LEU A 140 11.27 7.26 4.04
C LEU A 140 12.07 7.15 5.35
N LYS A 141 11.41 6.82 6.45
CA LYS A 141 12.04 6.72 7.78
C LYS A 141 11.73 5.38 8.42
N ILE A 142 12.61 4.40 8.19
CA ILE A 142 12.47 3.04 8.74
C ILE A 142 13.24 2.99 10.07
N PRO A 143 12.59 2.77 11.22
CA PRO A 143 13.22 2.92 12.54
C PRO A 143 14.48 2.07 12.78
N THR A 144 14.58 0.92 12.11
CA THR A 144 15.68 -0.06 12.30
C THR A 144 16.61 -0.15 11.09
N LEU A 145 16.61 0.83 10.19
CA LEU A 145 17.42 0.81 8.97
C LEU A 145 18.12 2.15 8.77
N SER A 146 19.45 2.10 8.72
CA SER A 146 20.27 3.28 8.45
C SER A 146 20.25 3.63 6.95
N TYR A 147 20.47 4.92 6.64
CA TYR A 147 20.44 5.42 5.26
C TYR A 147 21.62 4.91 4.39
N ASP A 148 22.72 4.50 5.02
CA ASP A 148 23.88 3.90 4.35
C ASP A 148 23.71 2.40 4.10
N ASP A 149 22.68 1.77 4.65
CA ASP A 149 22.36 0.37 4.38
C ASP A 149 21.86 0.22 2.93
N PRO A 150 22.47 -0.65 2.10
CA PRO A 150 22.05 -0.85 0.71
C PRO A 150 20.58 -1.24 0.56
N ARG A 151 19.97 -1.87 1.57
CA ARG A 151 18.55 -2.19 1.59
C ARG A 151 17.68 -0.94 1.60
N TYR A 152 18.12 0.14 2.26
CA TYR A 152 17.38 1.39 2.32
C TYR A 152 17.18 1.98 0.93
N ALA A 153 18.28 2.16 0.18
CA ALA A 153 18.24 2.75 -1.15
C ALA A 153 17.35 1.94 -2.11
N ARG A 154 17.41 0.61 -2.02
CA ARG A 154 16.57 -0.29 -2.80
C ARG A 154 15.09 -0.16 -2.46
N ILE A 155 14.73 -0.20 -1.18
CA ILE A 155 13.34 -0.10 -0.71
C ILE A 155 12.76 1.28 -1.06
N ASP A 156 13.49 2.37 -0.83
CA ASP A 156 13.06 3.73 -1.17
C ASP A 156 12.85 3.89 -2.69
N SER A 157 13.79 3.39 -3.50
CA SER A 157 13.66 3.43 -4.97
C SER A 157 12.43 2.66 -5.46
N ALA A 158 12.21 1.45 -4.95
CA ALA A 158 11.05 0.64 -5.32
C ALA A 158 9.73 1.31 -4.89
N LEU A 159 9.64 1.81 -3.66
CA LEU A 159 8.47 2.54 -3.16
C LEU A 159 8.19 3.79 -4.01
N ARG A 160 9.21 4.58 -4.33
CA ARG A 160 9.05 5.79 -5.17
C ARG A 160 8.54 5.46 -6.57
N LYS A 161 9.04 4.40 -7.20
CA LYS A 161 8.56 3.94 -8.52
C LYS A 161 7.11 3.46 -8.45
N ALA A 162 6.75 2.65 -7.44
CA ALA A 162 5.38 2.18 -7.26
C ALA A 162 4.39 3.31 -6.88
N LEU A 163 4.89 4.37 -6.22
CA LEU A 163 4.13 5.57 -5.86
C LEU A 163 4.14 6.66 -6.95
N SER A 164 4.63 6.35 -8.16
CA SER A 164 4.57 7.28 -9.28
C SER A 164 3.13 7.72 -9.56
N LYS A 165 2.94 9.00 -9.84
CA LYS A 165 1.62 9.58 -10.15
C LYS A 165 1.11 9.12 -11.51
N ASP A 166 2.03 8.93 -12.45
CA ASP A 166 1.75 8.24 -13.70
C ASP A 166 1.84 6.73 -13.49
N ARG A 167 0.70 6.05 -13.57
CA ARG A 167 0.63 4.58 -13.50
C ARG A 167 1.49 3.89 -14.56
N LYS A 168 1.78 4.50 -15.71
CA LYS A 168 2.64 3.90 -16.75
C LYS A 168 4.12 3.89 -16.36
N ALA A 169 4.53 4.74 -15.43
CA ALA A 169 5.89 4.78 -14.90
C ALA A 169 6.11 3.82 -13.71
N ARG A 170 5.05 3.14 -13.24
CA ARG A 170 5.14 2.15 -12.16
C ARG A 170 5.61 0.78 -12.68
N PHE A 171 5.67 -0.24 -11.82
CA PHE A 171 5.99 -1.61 -12.22
C PHE A 171 4.82 -2.24 -12.99
N SER A 172 5.08 -3.26 -13.80
CA SER A 172 4.04 -3.92 -14.59
C SER A 172 3.09 -4.78 -13.72
N SER A 173 3.54 -5.22 -12.55
CA SER A 173 2.80 -6.10 -11.63
C SER A 173 3.13 -5.81 -10.16
N CYS A 174 2.30 -6.26 -9.22
CA CYS A 174 2.57 -6.14 -7.79
C CYS A 174 3.79 -6.97 -7.37
N THR A 175 3.96 -8.15 -7.95
CA THR A 175 5.09 -9.05 -7.65
C THR A 175 6.42 -8.47 -8.13
N GLU A 176 6.48 -7.86 -9.31
CA GLU A 176 7.69 -7.15 -9.79
C GLU A 176 8.08 -6.02 -8.83
N PHE A 177 7.11 -5.25 -8.33
CA PHE A 177 7.36 -4.23 -7.32
C PHE A 177 7.98 -4.82 -6.05
N ILE A 178 7.40 -5.88 -5.48
CA ILE A 178 7.92 -6.47 -4.24
C ILE A 178 9.28 -7.14 -4.43
N ARG A 179 9.52 -7.82 -5.56
CA ARG A 179 10.85 -8.38 -5.90
C ARG A 179 11.91 -7.30 -5.96
N ALA A 180 11.60 -6.17 -6.62
CA ALA A 180 12.52 -5.03 -6.67
C ALA A 180 12.82 -4.46 -5.28
N ALA A 181 11.84 -4.41 -4.37
CA ALA A 181 12.05 -3.99 -2.99
C ALA A 181 12.88 -5.00 -2.17
N ASN A 182 12.69 -6.31 -2.38
CA ASN A 182 13.47 -7.37 -1.75
C ASN A 182 14.91 -7.44 -2.24
N GLY A 183 15.15 -7.08 -3.51
CA GLY A 183 16.42 -7.32 -4.20
C GLY A 183 16.51 -8.71 -4.79
N ASP A 184 15.36 -9.33 -5.06
CA ASP A 184 15.30 -10.61 -5.74
C ASP A 184 15.64 -10.41 -7.24
N PRO A 185 16.39 -11.33 -7.86
CA PRO A 185 16.64 -11.28 -9.30
C PRO A 185 15.33 -11.39 -10.08
N ALA A 186 15.29 -10.71 -11.24
CA ALA A 186 14.13 -10.65 -12.14
C ALA A 186 13.81 -12.03 -12.75
#